data_AF-A0A2E0TJW5-F1
#
_entry.id   AF-A0A2E0TJW5-F1
#
_cell.length_a   1.000
_cell.length_b   1.000
_cell.length_c   1.000
_cell.angle_alpha   90.00
_cell.angle_beta   90.00
_cell.angle_gamma   90.00
#
_symmetry.space_group_name_H-M   'P 1'
#
loop_
_entity.id
_entity.type
_entity.pdbx_description
1 polymer ?
#
loop_
_entity_poly.entity_id
_entity_poly.type
_entity_poly.pdbx_seq_one_letter_code
_entity_poly.pdbx_strand_id
1 'polypeptide(L)'
;MSARRDVLFHLVLACAGLGLAAWATAEPDAARSDAGQVEVFDCGAATEVVFESAQRDVTLRRGGEGIWIEVVRRPREGEPVRRRFRGGEEAEGYLASVSPLDARRALGRLEGTALADVGLDGEPEATLAIACGDERHRFAVGGRAYGTGDRYVRAEDGRVYLLPARRLRDLDVAELRLMQHRLHRFPEAAAAAATVRAGERSWRLLHRNRRSAQAAWVAAERPEERRRDLARLMRALWQLAVSEYLEAPPGELGEPVLEARWEGVGGEALGEVTLRRAGEGPSTRYLVRSEVTGGWAEVLPSAGAAVARALDALRGEDPDGER
;
A
#
# COMPACT_ATOMS: atom_id res chain seq x y z
N MET A 1 -19.04 53.81 16.97
CA MET A 1 -17.83 52.96 16.82
C MET A 1 -17.73 51.81 17.84
N SER A 2 -18.71 51.60 18.75
CA SER A 2 -18.64 50.55 19.79
C SER A 2 -18.99 49.14 19.31
N ALA A 3 -20.06 48.99 18.52
CA ALA A 3 -20.61 47.66 18.17
C ALA A 3 -19.68 46.77 17.33
N ARG A 4 -18.82 47.35 16.47
CA ARG A 4 -17.85 46.58 15.67
C ARG A 4 -16.70 46.01 16.50
N ARG A 5 -16.36 46.64 17.62
CA ARG A 5 -15.31 46.17 18.54
C ARG A 5 -15.79 44.98 19.37
N ASP A 6 -17.05 45.01 19.78
CA ASP A 6 -17.65 43.90 20.54
C ASP A 6 -17.79 42.65 19.68
N VAL A 7 -18.26 42.76 18.43
CA VAL A 7 -18.35 41.60 17.53
C VAL A 7 -16.98 40.98 17.26
N LEU A 8 -15.94 41.80 17.06
CA LEU A 8 -14.58 41.32 16.84
C LEU A 8 -14.03 40.59 18.08
N PHE A 9 -14.30 41.10 19.28
CA PHE A 9 -13.88 40.49 20.54
C PHE A 9 -14.54 39.12 20.77
N HIS A 10 -15.85 39.01 20.50
CA HIS A 10 -16.55 37.72 20.62
C HIS A 10 -16.10 36.71 19.57
N LEU A 11 -15.75 37.16 18.35
CA LEU A 11 -15.22 36.30 17.30
C LEU A 11 -13.85 35.73 17.67
N VAL A 12 -12.97 36.56 18.26
CA VAL A 12 -11.67 36.11 18.76
C VAL A 12 -11.83 35.10 19.90
N LEU A 13 -12.76 35.33 20.82
CA LEU A 13 -13.07 34.39 21.91
C LEU A 13 -13.64 33.07 21.38
N ALA A 14 -14.53 33.11 20.39
CA ALA A 14 -15.08 31.91 19.75
C ALA A 14 -13.99 31.12 19.01
N CYS A 15 -13.10 31.79 18.28
CA CYS A 15 -11.97 31.14 17.61
C CYS A 15 -10.94 30.58 18.61
N ALA A 16 -10.68 31.27 19.72
CA ALA A 16 -9.82 30.76 20.79
C ALA A 16 -10.45 29.55 21.49
N GLY A 17 -11.76 29.58 21.75
CA GLY A 17 -12.51 28.45 22.30
C GLY A 17 -12.54 27.24 21.36
N LEU A 18 -12.75 27.46 20.05
CA LEU A 18 -12.65 26.42 19.03
C LEU A 18 -11.23 25.89 18.87
N GLY A 19 -10.21 26.74 18.99
CA GLY A 19 -8.81 26.33 18.98
C GLY A 19 -8.44 25.49 20.19
N LEU A 20 -8.92 25.85 21.38
CA LEU A 20 -8.75 25.07 22.61
C LEU A 20 -9.55 23.77 22.58
N ALA A 21 -10.76 23.77 22.03
CA ALA A 21 -11.55 22.56 21.84
C ALA A 21 -10.86 21.63 20.82
N ALA A 22 -10.41 22.17 19.69
CA ALA A 22 -9.68 21.41 18.68
C ALA A 22 -8.35 20.87 19.21
N TRP A 23 -7.64 21.62 20.05
CA TRP A 23 -6.41 21.16 20.73
C TRP A 23 -6.70 20.11 21.81
N ALA A 24 -7.79 20.26 22.56
CA ALA A 24 -8.23 19.29 23.56
C ALA A 24 -8.78 17.99 22.93
N THR A 25 -9.32 18.06 21.70
CA THR A 25 -9.81 16.88 20.96
C THR A 25 -8.81 16.34 19.95
N ALA A 26 -7.76 17.10 19.62
CA ALA A 26 -6.64 16.63 18.83
C ALA A 26 -5.70 15.86 19.76
N GLU A 27 -6.15 14.68 20.17
CA GLU A 27 -5.24 13.66 20.66
C GLU A 27 -4.27 13.34 19.52
N PRO A 28 -2.94 13.42 19.73
CA PRO A 28 -2.03 12.70 18.86
C PRO A 28 -2.43 11.21 18.91
N ASP A 29 -2.48 10.53 17.76
CA ASP A 29 -2.74 9.08 17.65
C ASP A 29 -1.72 8.21 18.42
N ALA A 30 -0.77 8.83 19.12
CA ALA A 30 0.11 8.20 20.07
C ALA A 30 -0.53 8.18 21.47
N ALA A 31 -0.83 6.97 21.93
CA ALA A 31 -1.20 6.61 23.31
C ALA A 31 -2.67 6.81 23.73
N ARG A 32 -3.62 6.20 23.00
CA ARG A 32 -4.65 5.43 23.73
C ARG A 32 -4.04 4.09 24.10
N SER A 33 -3.37 4.02 25.25
CA SER A 33 -3.22 2.74 25.94
C SER A 33 -4.64 2.32 26.34
N ASP A 34 -5.27 1.45 25.56
CA ASP A 34 -6.48 0.78 26.03
C ASP A 34 -6.09 0.09 27.35
N ALA A 35 -6.70 0.52 28.46
CA ALA A 35 -6.48 -0.09 29.75
C ALA A 35 -6.65 -1.62 29.62
N GLY A 36 -5.55 -2.37 29.79
CA GLY A 36 -5.53 -3.83 29.64
C GLY A 36 -4.64 -4.39 28.52
N GLN A 37 -4.07 -3.57 27.63
CA GLN A 37 -3.05 -4.09 26.69
C GLN A 37 -1.80 -4.56 27.45
N VAL A 38 -1.30 -5.74 27.08
CA VAL A 38 -0.11 -6.36 27.64
C VAL A 38 0.89 -6.60 26.53
N GLU A 39 2.09 -6.06 26.69
CA GLU A 39 3.21 -6.35 25.80
C GLU A 39 3.58 -7.84 25.92
N VAL A 40 3.58 -8.53 24.79
CA VAL A 40 3.98 -9.95 24.69
C VAL A 40 5.50 -10.06 24.55
N PHE A 41 6.07 -9.24 23.68
CA PHE A 41 7.50 -9.04 23.51
C PHE A 41 7.76 -7.74 22.73
N ASP A 42 9.01 -7.26 22.79
CA ASP A 42 9.58 -6.27 21.88
C ASP A 42 10.98 -6.76 21.46
N CYS A 43 11.15 -7.04 20.17
CA CYS A 43 12.45 -7.45 19.61
C CYS A 43 13.03 -6.39 18.65
N GLY A 44 12.50 -5.16 18.67
CA GLY A 44 12.89 -4.11 17.74
C GLY A 44 12.25 -4.28 16.36
N ALA A 45 12.98 -3.96 15.29
CA ALA A 45 12.41 -3.93 13.94
C ALA A 45 12.19 -5.35 13.39
N ALA A 46 10.91 -5.74 13.21
CA ALA A 46 10.57 -7.00 12.58
C ALA A 46 11.05 -7.06 11.11
N THR A 47 11.76 -8.13 10.77
CA THR A 47 12.31 -8.39 9.44
C THR A 47 11.52 -9.46 8.69
N GLU A 48 10.84 -10.36 9.40
CA GLU A 48 10.02 -11.41 8.80
C GLU A 48 8.78 -11.72 9.65
N VAL A 49 7.65 -11.96 8.97
CA VAL A 49 6.44 -12.54 9.55
C VAL A 49 6.01 -13.72 8.69
N VAL A 50 5.84 -14.88 9.31
CA VAL A 50 5.33 -16.09 8.68
C VAL A 50 4.05 -16.49 9.39
N PHE A 51 2.95 -16.60 8.64
CA PHE A 51 1.68 -17.11 9.13
C PHE A 51 1.29 -18.31 8.29
N GLU A 52 1.07 -19.45 8.93
CA GLU A 52 0.72 -20.70 8.27
C GLU A 52 -0.61 -21.20 8.79
N SER A 53 -1.45 -21.69 7.89
CA SER A 53 -2.74 -22.27 8.24
C SER A 53 -3.11 -23.35 7.24
N ALA A 54 -4.13 -24.13 7.57
CA ALA A 54 -4.62 -25.18 6.67
C ALA A 54 -4.97 -24.67 5.26
N GLN A 55 -5.48 -23.43 5.16
CA GLN A 55 -5.97 -22.87 3.89
C GLN A 55 -4.99 -21.92 3.22
N ARG A 56 -4.03 -21.34 3.95
CA ARG A 56 -3.07 -20.43 3.36
C ARG A 56 -1.81 -20.25 4.19
N ASP A 57 -0.74 -19.88 3.52
CA ASP A 57 0.45 -19.31 4.14
C ASP A 57 0.70 -17.91 3.63
N VAL A 58 1.20 -17.05 4.51
CA VAL A 58 1.61 -15.69 4.20
C VAL A 58 2.99 -15.46 4.79
N THR A 59 3.96 -15.17 3.94
CA THR A 59 5.32 -14.81 4.34
C THR A 59 5.60 -13.38 3.93
N LEU A 60 5.82 -12.49 4.89
CA LEU A 60 6.33 -11.15 4.68
C LEU A 60 7.81 -11.15 5.05
N ARG A 61 8.67 -10.68 4.16
CA ARG A 61 10.11 -10.59 4.42
C ARG A 61 10.66 -9.26 3.92
N ARG A 62 11.32 -8.52 4.81
CA ARG A 62 12.09 -7.35 4.45
C ARG A 62 13.43 -7.80 3.86
N GLY A 63 13.71 -7.35 2.64
CA GLY A 63 15.01 -7.50 1.98
C GLY A 63 15.63 -6.14 1.62
N GLY A 64 16.79 -6.15 0.98
CA GLY A 64 17.53 -4.92 0.62
C GLY A 64 16.74 -3.96 -0.29
N GLU A 65 15.85 -4.49 -1.12
CA GLU A 65 15.03 -3.67 -2.02
C GLU A 65 13.68 -3.27 -1.40
N GLY A 66 13.34 -3.72 -0.17
CA GLY A 66 12.07 -3.51 0.52
C GLY A 66 11.35 -4.82 0.84
N ILE A 67 10.05 -4.77 1.15
CA ILE A 67 9.29 -5.96 1.56
C ILE A 67 8.83 -6.78 0.35
N TRP A 68 9.05 -8.09 0.41
CA TRP A 68 8.42 -9.08 -0.45
C TRP A 68 7.40 -9.89 0.34
N ILE A 69 6.26 -10.15 -0.28
CA ILE A 69 5.17 -10.93 0.31
C ILE A 69 4.90 -12.12 -0.61
N GLU A 70 4.91 -13.32 -0.03
CA GLU A 70 4.46 -14.55 -0.68
C GLU A 70 3.19 -15.03 -0.01
N VAL A 71 2.17 -15.34 -0.81
CA VAL A 71 0.93 -15.95 -0.37
C VAL A 71 0.76 -17.28 -1.09
N VAL A 72 0.62 -18.36 -0.35
CA VAL A 72 0.27 -19.68 -0.88
C VAL A 72 -1.14 -20.01 -0.42
N ARG A 73 -2.09 -20.13 -1.35
CA ARG A 73 -3.46 -20.52 -1.05
C ARG A 73 -3.64 -22.01 -1.34
N ARG A 74 -4.17 -22.75 -0.37
CA ARG A 74 -4.49 -24.18 -0.47
C ARG A 74 -6.01 -24.35 -0.53
N PRO A 75 -6.60 -24.40 -1.73
CA PRO A 75 -8.02 -24.68 -1.86
C PRO A 75 -8.32 -26.11 -1.40
N ARG A 76 -9.58 -26.40 -1.08
CA ARG A 76 -10.01 -27.77 -0.71
C ARG A 76 -9.88 -28.75 -1.88
N GLU A 77 -9.97 -28.24 -3.10
CA GLU A 77 -9.85 -28.99 -4.35
C GLU A 77 -8.99 -28.20 -5.32
N GLY A 78 -8.12 -28.89 -6.06
CA GLY A 78 -7.17 -28.28 -6.99
C GLY A 78 -5.77 -28.06 -6.39
N GLU A 79 -4.87 -27.53 -7.21
CA GLU A 79 -3.48 -27.30 -6.82
C GLU A 79 -3.32 -26.00 -6.00
N PRO A 80 -2.35 -25.95 -5.07
CA PRO A 80 -2.02 -24.73 -4.37
C PRO A 80 -1.62 -23.60 -5.33
N VAL A 81 -2.14 -22.40 -5.09
CA VAL A 81 -1.81 -21.21 -5.89
C VAL A 81 -0.85 -20.33 -5.12
N ARG A 82 0.32 -20.08 -5.71
CA ARG A 82 1.32 -19.17 -5.16
C ARG A 82 1.22 -17.80 -5.82
N ARG A 83 1.32 -16.74 -5.03
CA ARG A 83 1.44 -15.35 -5.50
C ARG A 83 2.56 -14.67 -4.77
N ARG A 84 3.37 -13.91 -5.48
CA ARG A 84 4.46 -13.11 -4.92
C ARG A 84 4.35 -11.67 -5.39
N PHE A 85 4.43 -10.73 -4.47
CA PHE A 85 4.27 -9.30 -4.76
C PHE A 85 5.09 -8.43 -3.82
N ARG A 86 5.28 -7.18 -4.20
CA ARG A 86 5.96 -6.17 -3.38
C ARG A 86 5.04 -5.67 -2.30
N GLY A 87 5.57 -5.48 -1.09
CA GLY A 87 4.88 -4.86 0.02
C GLY A 87 4.81 -3.33 -0.15
N GLY A 88 3.63 -2.77 0.11
CA GLY A 88 3.37 -1.33 0.11
C GLY A 88 3.64 -0.66 1.45
N GLU A 89 3.19 0.59 1.58
CA GLU A 89 3.25 1.36 2.82
C GLU A 89 2.52 0.64 3.97
N GLU A 90 1.41 -0.02 3.66
CA GLU A 90 0.65 -0.83 4.59
C GLU A 90 1.41 -2.07 5.07
N ALA A 91 2.30 -2.65 4.25
CA ALA A 91 3.17 -3.74 4.67
C ALA A 91 4.27 -3.25 5.62
N GLU A 92 4.82 -2.05 5.37
CA GLU A 92 5.77 -1.40 6.28
C GLU A 92 5.12 -1.12 7.63
N GLY A 93 3.91 -0.55 7.61
CA GLY A 93 3.10 -0.34 8.80
C GLY A 93 2.79 -1.65 9.53
N TYR A 94 2.47 -2.72 8.80
CA TYR A 94 2.22 -4.03 9.38
C TYR A 94 3.44 -4.57 10.14
N LEU A 95 4.64 -4.58 9.51
CA LEU A 95 5.87 -5.03 10.15
C LEU A 95 6.23 -4.19 11.39
N ALA A 96 6.07 -2.87 11.31
CA ALA A 96 6.28 -1.98 12.45
C ALA A 96 5.28 -2.23 13.60
N SER A 97 4.15 -2.89 13.31
CA SER A 97 3.08 -3.11 14.26
C SER A 97 3.14 -4.46 14.98
N VAL A 98 4.01 -5.37 14.55
CA VAL A 98 4.18 -6.71 15.15
C VAL A 98 5.34 -6.78 16.14
N SER A 99 6.04 -5.67 16.35
CA SER A 99 7.08 -5.51 17.38
C SER A 99 7.16 -4.02 17.78
N PRO A 100 6.79 -3.64 19.03
CA PRO A 100 6.30 -4.53 20.09
C PRO A 100 4.99 -5.25 19.70
N LEU A 101 4.85 -6.50 20.11
CA LEU A 101 3.62 -7.26 19.93
C LEU A 101 2.75 -7.11 21.16
N ASP A 102 1.64 -6.38 21.03
CA ASP A 102 0.68 -6.23 22.12
C ASP A 102 -0.51 -7.20 22.02
N ALA A 103 -0.88 -7.78 23.15
CA ALA A 103 -2.09 -8.54 23.35
C ALA A 103 -3.14 -7.72 24.12
N ARG A 104 -4.42 -8.05 23.93
CA ARG A 104 -5.53 -7.49 24.71
C ARG A 104 -5.51 -7.95 26.16
N ARG A 105 -5.03 -9.17 26.41
CA ARG A 105 -4.97 -9.81 27.72
C ARG A 105 -3.88 -10.88 27.73
N ALA A 106 -3.22 -11.05 28.86
CA ALA A 106 -2.47 -12.25 29.18
C ALA A 106 -3.36 -13.18 30.03
N LEU A 107 -3.47 -14.45 29.62
CA LEU A 107 -4.26 -15.47 30.30
C LEU A 107 -3.39 -16.40 31.17
N GLY A 108 -2.07 -16.21 31.14
CA GLY A 108 -1.12 -17.08 31.84
C GLY A 108 -0.96 -18.43 31.14
N ARG A 109 -0.55 -19.46 31.89
CA ARG A 109 -0.46 -20.83 31.38
C ARG A 109 -1.80 -21.52 31.59
N LEU A 110 -2.39 -22.04 30.50
CA LEU A 110 -3.63 -22.80 30.53
C LEU A 110 -3.34 -24.29 30.38
N GLU A 111 -4.12 -25.12 31.07
CA GLU A 111 -4.01 -26.58 31.05
C GLU A 111 -5.40 -27.22 30.98
N GLY A 112 -5.46 -28.49 30.58
CA GLY A 112 -6.70 -29.29 30.57
C GLY A 112 -7.82 -28.63 29.76
N THR A 113 -9.01 -28.57 30.36
CA THR A 113 -10.22 -28.04 29.70
C THR A 113 -10.08 -26.58 29.29
N ALA A 114 -9.38 -25.74 30.07
CA ALA A 114 -9.22 -24.32 29.74
C ALA A 114 -8.37 -24.11 28.48
N LEU A 115 -7.40 -25.00 28.23
CA LEU A 115 -6.59 -24.98 27.01
C LEU A 115 -7.39 -25.50 25.80
N ALA A 116 -8.28 -26.47 26.05
CA ALA A 116 -9.18 -27.01 25.03
C ALA A 116 -10.24 -26.01 24.58
N ASP A 117 -10.83 -25.27 25.53
CA ASP A 117 -11.86 -24.27 25.26
C ASP A 117 -11.36 -23.13 24.34
N VAL A 118 -10.05 -22.89 24.34
CA VAL A 118 -9.40 -21.89 23.47
C VAL A 118 -8.81 -22.49 22.19
N GLY A 119 -9.00 -23.79 21.93
CA GLY A 119 -8.53 -24.49 20.74
C GLY A 119 -7.01 -24.58 20.64
N LEU A 120 -6.32 -24.79 21.77
CA LEU A 120 -4.86 -24.89 21.84
C LEU A 120 -4.40 -26.25 22.43
N ASP A 121 -5.31 -27.20 22.59
CA ASP A 121 -5.09 -28.57 23.07
C ASP A 121 -4.83 -29.55 21.91
N GLY A 122 -3.77 -29.31 21.14
CA GLY A 122 -3.39 -30.20 20.03
C GLY A 122 -2.76 -29.43 18.88
N GLU A 123 -3.09 -29.85 17.65
CA GLU A 123 -2.68 -29.16 16.43
C GLU A 123 -3.40 -27.80 16.35
N PRO A 124 -2.67 -26.68 16.31
CA PRO A 124 -3.29 -25.36 16.25
C PRO A 124 -3.97 -25.08 14.91
N GLU A 125 -4.95 -24.17 14.90
CA GLU A 125 -5.62 -23.75 13.66
C GLU A 125 -4.66 -23.04 12.68
N ALA A 126 -3.64 -22.37 13.24
CA ALA A 126 -2.59 -21.70 12.49
C ALA A 126 -1.33 -21.50 13.36
N THR A 127 -0.23 -21.14 12.74
CA THR A 127 1.01 -20.70 13.41
C THR A 127 1.33 -19.26 12.99
N LEU A 128 1.95 -18.51 13.89
CA LEU A 128 2.51 -17.20 13.62
C LEU A 128 3.96 -17.19 14.10
N ALA A 129 4.89 -16.85 13.23
CA ALA A 129 6.28 -16.62 13.58
C ALA A 129 6.66 -15.18 13.20
N ILE A 130 7.32 -14.47 14.11
CA ILE A 130 7.84 -13.12 13.91
C ILE A 130 9.34 -13.17 14.18
N ALA A 131 10.13 -12.61 13.29
CA ALA A 131 11.57 -12.48 13.48
C ALA A 131 12.02 -11.03 13.43
N CYS A 132 12.96 -10.69 14.33
CA CYS A 132 13.65 -9.41 14.41
C CYS A 132 15.15 -9.68 14.42
N GLY A 133 15.80 -9.61 13.26
CA GLY A 133 17.20 -10.02 13.14
C GLY A 133 17.38 -11.50 13.46
N ASP A 134 18.14 -11.82 14.51
CA ASP A 134 18.43 -13.19 14.95
C ASP A 134 17.38 -13.75 15.94
N GLU A 135 16.52 -12.89 16.49
CA GLU A 135 15.45 -13.32 17.41
C GLU A 135 14.22 -13.79 16.62
N ARG A 136 13.62 -14.90 17.06
CA ARG A 136 12.41 -15.47 16.46
C ARG A 136 11.43 -15.89 17.54
N HIS A 137 10.22 -15.35 17.46
CA HIS A 137 9.11 -15.70 18.36
C HIS A 137 8.07 -16.49 17.59
N ARG A 138 7.64 -17.63 18.13
CA ARG A 138 6.57 -18.45 17.55
C ARG A 138 5.36 -18.53 18.45
N PHE A 139 4.20 -18.56 17.82
CA PHE A 139 2.91 -18.65 18.46
C PHE A 139 2.04 -19.70 17.76
N ALA A 140 1.47 -20.59 18.55
CA ALA A 140 0.34 -21.42 18.11
C ALA A 140 -0.93 -20.57 18.19
N VAL A 141 -1.75 -20.55 17.14
CA VAL A 141 -2.99 -19.77 17.05
C VAL A 141 -4.19 -20.71 17.17
N GLY A 142 -4.98 -20.51 18.23
CA GLY A 142 -6.18 -21.29 18.54
C GLY A 142 -7.46 -20.57 18.13
N GLY A 143 -8.56 -20.87 18.82
CA GLY A 143 -9.91 -20.39 18.50
C GLY A 143 -10.11 -18.87 18.56
N ARG A 144 -11.31 -18.43 18.17
CA ARG A 144 -11.72 -17.01 18.22
C ARG A 144 -12.45 -16.72 19.54
N ALA A 145 -12.10 -15.61 20.19
CA ALA A 145 -12.90 -15.10 21.29
C ALA A 145 -14.27 -14.60 20.79
N TYR A 146 -15.31 -14.93 21.55
CA TYR A 146 -16.67 -14.52 21.24
C TYR A 146 -16.82 -12.99 21.29
N GLY A 147 -17.59 -12.42 20.35
CA GLY A 147 -17.88 -10.99 20.28
C GLY A 147 -16.82 -10.15 19.55
N THR A 148 -15.54 -10.24 19.93
CA THR A 148 -14.47 -9.40 19.33
C THR A 148 -13.83 -10.03 18.10
N GLY A 149 -13.84 -11.37 18.01
CA GLY A 149 -13.12 -12.11 16.97
C GLY A 149 -11.60 -12.13 17.17
N ASP A 150 -11.12 -11.68 18.33
CA ASP A 150 -9.71 -11.78 18.74
C ASP A 150 -9.26 -13.24 18.82
N ARG A 151 -7.95 -13.49 18.79
CA ARG A 151 -7.39 -14.83 18.62
C ARG A 151 -6.59 -15.24 19.83
N TYR A 152 -6.87 -16.41 20.37
CA TYR A 152 -6.02 -16.99 21.40
C TYR A 152 -4.70 -17.44 20.77
N VAL A 153 -3.59 -17.04 21.36
CA VAL A 153 -2.25 -17.42 20.90
C VAL A 153 -1.43 -17.96 22.06
N ARG A 154 -0.71 -19.07 21.86
CA ARG A 154 0.20 -19.66 22.85
C ARG A 154 1.65 -19.47 22.41
N ALA A 155 2.44 -18.79 23.22
CA ALA A 155 3.88 -18.64 23.04
C ALA A 155 4.64 -19.94 23.35
N GLU A 156 5.90 -20.04 22.92
CA GLU A 156 6.75 -21.21 23.15
C GLU A 156 6.97 -21.53 24.65
N ASP A 157 6.90 -20.54 25.53
CA ASP A 157 7.00 -20.70 26.99
C ASP A 157 5.71 -21.21 27.68
N GLY A 158 4.68 -21.50 26.89
CA GLY A 158 3.37 -22.00 27.30
C GLY A 158 2.35 -20.93 27.73
N ARG A 159 2.71 -19.65 27.77
CA ARG A 159 1.77 -18.57 28.10
C ARG A 159 0.80 -18.33 26.96
N VAL A 160 -0.46 -18.10 27.32
CA VAL A 160 -1.56 -17.82 26.40
C VAL A 160 -1.96 -16.36 26.49
N TYR A 161 -2.18 -15.75 25.33
CA TYR A 161 -2.54 -14.35 25.16
C TYR A 161 -3.77 -14.24 24.26
N LEU A 162 -4.51 -13.15 24.41
CA LEU A 162 -5.60 -12.79 23.50
C LEU A 162 -5.12 -11.70 22.54
N LEU A 163 -4.80 -12.08 21.30
CA LEU A 163 -4.27 -11.17 20.29
C LEU A 163 -5.40 -10.44 19.54
N PRO A 164 -5.30 -9.11 19.30
CA PRO A 164 -6.29 -8.38 18.53
C PRO A 164 -6.51 -8.98 17.14
N ALA A 165 -7.77 -9.17 16.74
CA ALA A 165 -8.15 -9.80 15.46
C ALA A 165 -7.49 -9.14 14.23
N ARG A 166 -7.31 -7.81 14.28
CA ARG A 166 -6.68 -7.03 13.19
C ARG A 166 -5.30 -7.53 12.81
N ARG A 167 -4.51 -8.04 13.78
CA ARG A 167 -3.13 -8.51 13.57
C ARG A 167 -3.05 -9.68 12.59
N LEU A 168 -4.07 -10.55 12.59
CA LEU A 168 -4.14 -11.69 11.67
C LEU A 168 -5.01 -11.40 10.45
N ARG A 169 -6.02 -10.53 10.59
CA ARG A 169 -6.93 -10.17 9.49
C ARG A 169 -6.20 -9.50 8.31
N ASP A 170 -5.17 -8.70 8.57
CA ASP A 170 -4.41 -8.09 7.48
C ASP A 170 -3.67 -9.15 6.65
N LEU A 171 -3.24 -10.25 7.28
CA LEU A 171 -2.72 -11.41 6.59
C LEU A 171 -3.83 -12.15 5.82
N ASP A 172 -5.08 -12.16 6.31
CA ASP A 172 -6.28 -12.74 5.62
C ASP A 172 -6.48 -12.21 4.21
N VAL A 173 -6.13 -10.94 3.99
CA VAL A 173 -6.34 -10.22 2.74
C VAL A 173 -5.05 -9.51 2.30
N ALA A 174 -3.91 -10.18 2.47
CA ALA A 174 -2.58 -9.61 2.23
C ALA A 174 -2.44 -9.05 0.80
N GLU A 175 -2.98 -9.74 -0.21
CA GLU A 175 -2.90 -9.28 -1.61
C GLU A 175 -3.67 -7.98 -1.87
N LEU A 176 -4.72 -7.71 -1.09
CA LEU A 176 -5.52 -6.50 -1.21
C LEU A 176 -4.99 -5.36 -0.33
N ARG A 177 -4.46 -5.70 0.85
CA ARG A 177 -4.11 -4.71 1.87
C ARG A 177 -2.64 -4.37 1.93
N LEU A 178 -1.76 -5.33 1.68
CA LEU A 178 -0.33 -5.19 1.91
C LEU A 178 0.44 -5.03 0.61
N MET A 179 -0.20 -5.24 -0.55
CA MET A 179 0.43 -5.12 -1.85
C MET A 179 0.74 -3.66 -2.23
N GLN A 180 1.91 -3.45 -2.82
CA GLN A 180 2.28 -2.17 -3.43
C GLN A 180 1.46 -1.96 -4.70
N HIS A 181 0.35 -1.23 -4.58
CA HIS A 181 -0.50 -0.85 -5.71
C HIS A 181 0.00 0.38 -6.46
N ARG A 182 0.53 1.38 -5.73
CA ARG A 182 1.00 2.64 -6.34
C ARG A 182 2.29 2.39 -7.12
N LEU A 183 2.49 3.09 -8.23
CA LEU A 183 3.73 2.97 -9.01
C LEU A 183 4.88 3.80 -8.46
N HIS A 184 4.60 4.71 -7.53
CA HIS A 184 5.56 5.67 -6.99
C HIS A 184 5.54 5.72 -5.47
N ARG A 185 6.72 5.98 -4.89
CA ARG A 185 6.90 6.29 -3.45
C ARG A 185 6.93 7.79 -3.15
N PHE A 186 6.95 8.62 -4.19
CA PHE A 186 6.92 10.08 -4.05
C PHE A 186 5.53 10.61 -4.41
N PRO A 187 5.06 11.68 -3.72
CA PRO A 187 3.82 12.35 -4.11
C PRO A 187 4.03 13.13 -5.41
N GLU A 188 2.98 13.32 -6.20
CA GLU A 188 3.03 14.06 -7.46
C GLU A 188 3.64 15.47 -7.32
N ALA A 189 3.37 16.15 -6.20
CA ALA A 189 3.91 17.47 -5.88
C ALA A 189 5.44 17.51 -5.68
N ALA A 190 6.10 16.36 -5.50
CA ALA A 190 7.55 16.27 -5.44
C ALA A 190 8.19 16.36 -6.83
N ALA A 191 7.52 15.85 -7.86
CA ALA A 191 8.00 15.93 -9.23
C ALA A 191 7.89 17.37 -9.75
N ALA A 192 9.04 17.96 -10.09
CA ALA A 192 9.11 19.26 -10.75
C ALA A 192 8.98 19.12 -12.27
N ALA A 193 9.24 17.92 -12.76
CA ALA A 193 9.50 17.66 -14.16
C ALA A 193 9.19 16.20 -14.51
N ALA A 194 8.82 15.98 -15.77
CA ALA A 194 8.68 14.66 -16.34
C ALA A 194 9.17 14.64 -17.78
N THR A 195 9.72 13.51 -18.22
CA THR A 195 9.97 13.22 -19.63
C THR A 195 9.12 12.02 -20.01
N VAL A 196 8.25 12.18 -21.00
CA VAL A 196 7.40 11.11 -21.52
C VAL A 196 7.86 10.77 -22.93
N ARG A 197 8.10 9.49 -23.20
CA ARG A 197 8.47 8.95 -24.51
C ARG A 197 7.44 7.94 -24.98
N ALA A 198 7.16 7.95 -26.27
CA ALA A 198 6.38 6.91 -26.91
C ALA A 198 6.74 6.79 -28.39
N GLY A 199 7.27 5.64 -28.80
CA GLY A 199 7.93 5.50 -30.10
C GLY A 199 9.06 6.52 -30.25
N GLU A 200 9.10 7.21 -31.39
CA GLU A 200 10.12 8.23 -31.67
C GLU A 200 9.83 9.60 -31.02
N ARG A 201 8.64 9.80 -30.46
CA ARG A 201 8.23 11.08 -29.87
C ARG A 201 8.63 11.15 -28.39
N SER A 202 9.07 12.34 -27.98
CA SER A 202 9.45 12.65 -26.60
C SER A 202 8.94 14.03 -26.21
N TRP A 203 8.29 14.13 -25.05
CA TRP A 203 7.78 15.38 -24.49
C TRP A 203 8.43 15.64 -23.13
N ARG A 204 9.03 16.83 -22.98
CA ARG A 204 9.54 17.30 -21.70
C ARG A 204 8.48 18.19 -21.06
N LEU A 205 8.05 17.84 -19.85
CA LEU A 205 6.96 18.51 -19.13
C LEU A 205 7.46 19.14 -17.84
N LEU A 206 6.96 20.33 -17.51
CA LEU A 206 7.22 21.03 -16.25
C LEU A 206 5.97 21.02 -15.37
N HIS A 207 6.15 20.81 -14.07
CA HIS A 207 5.07 20.83 -13.10
C HIS A 207 4.97 22.22 -12.44
N ARG A 208 4.14 23.09 -13.02
CA ARG A 208 3.89 24.45 -12.53
C ARG A 208 3.00 24.41 -11.30
N ASN A 209 3.27 25.30 -10.34
CA ASN A 209 2.43 25.50 -9.14
C ASN A 209 2.12 24.20 -8.36
N ARG A 210 3.05 23.24 -8.38
CA ARG A 210 2.91 21.83 -7.92
C ARG A 210 2.41 21.62 -6.49
N ARG A 211 2.43 22.64 -5.65
CA ARG A 211 1.97 22.61 -4.24
C ARG A 211 0.67 23.38 -4.01
N SER A 212 -0.09 23.68 -5.07
CA SER A 212 -1.31 24.48 -5.00
C SER A 212 -2.42 23.88 -5.86
N ALA A 213 -3.66 24.33 -5.66
CA ALA A 213 -4.80 23.96 -6.49
C ALA A 213 -4.65 24.39 -7.97
N GLN A 214 -3.68 25.26 -8.29
CA GLN A 214 -3.38 25.69 -9.65
C GLN A 214 -2.31 24.83 -10.32
N ALA A 215 -1.93 23.70 -9.73
CA ALA A 215 -0.95 22.77 -10.27
C ALA A 215 -1.31 22.35 -11.70
N ALA A 216 -0.32 22.35 -12.59
CA ALA A 216 -0.49 21.96 -13.98
C ALA A 216 0.81 21.41 -14.56
N TRP A 217 0.68 20.34 -15.34
CA TRP A 217 1.72 19.87 -16.23
C TRP A 217 1.64 20.64 -17.55
N VAL A 218 2.74 21.25 -17.95
CA VAL A 218 2.86 22.06 -19.17
C VAL A 218 4.08 21.61 -19.97
N ALA A 219 4.08 21.87 -21.28
CA ALA A 219 5.24 21.57 -22.12
C ALA A 219 6.41 22.52 -21.79
N ALA A 220 7.64 22.00 -21.74
CA ALA A 220 8.80 22.80 -21.38
C ALA A 220 9.09 23.92 -22.39
N GLU A 221 8.80 23.67 -23.67
CA GLU A 221 8.91 24.63 -24.76
C GLU A 221 7.82 25.71 -24.75
N ARG A 222 6.70 25.49 -24.05
CA ARG A 222 5.58 26.43 -23.91
C ARG A 222 5.05 26.41 -22.47
N PRO A 223 5.83 26.89 -21.49
CA PRO A 223 5.54 26.73 -20.06
C PRO A 223 4.33 27.53 -19.56
N GLU A 224 3.89 28.53 -20.33
CA GLU A 224 2.71 29.35 -20.01
C GLU A 224 1.41 28.77 -20.61
N GLU A 225 1.51 27.78 -21.52
CA GLU A 225 0.36 27.20 -22.21
C GLU A 225 -0.16 25.96 -21.46
N ARG A 226 -1.38 26.07 -20.93
CA ARG A 226 -2.09 24.91 -20.36
C ARG A 226 -2.76 24.12 -21.48
N ARG A 227 -2.40 22.85 -21.60
CA ARG A 227 -3.02 21.94 -22.58
C ARG A 227 -3.81 20.82 -21.91
N ARG A 228 -5.01 20.54 -22.43
CA ARG A 228 -5.94 19.55 -21.85
C ARG A 228 -5.48 18.11 -22.07
N ASP A 229 -4.83 17.84 -23.19
CA ASP A 229 -4.27 16.53 -23.56
C ASP A 229 -3.13 16.11 -22.60
N LEU A 230 -2.18 17.00 -22.29
CA LEU A 230 -1.11 16.78 -21.32
C LEU A 230 -1.67 16.52 -19.92
N ALA A 231 -2.65 17.32 -19.50
CA ALA A 231 -3.31 17.12 -18.21
C ALA A 231 -4.04 15.77 -18.13
N ARG A 232 -4.67 15.32 -19.23
CA ARG A 232 -5.32 14.01 -19.32
C ARG A 232 -4.29 12.88 -19.24
N LEU A 233 -3.19 12.98 -19.97
CA LEU A 233 -2.12 11.98 -19.96
C LEU A 233 -1.49 11.83 -18.57
N MET A 234 -1.07 12.94 -17.96
CA MET A 234 -0.45 12.90 -16.63
C MET A 234 -1.40 12.37 -15.57
N ARG A 235 -2.69 12.74 -15.63
CA ARG A 235 -3.71 12.15 -14.76
C ARG A 235 -3.82 10.65 -14.94
N ALA A 236 -3.89 10.16 -16.19
CA ALA A 236 -3.99 8.75 -16.48
C ALA A 236 -2.76 7.97 -15.96
N LEU A 237 -1.55 8.52 -16.11
CA LEU A 237 -0.31 7.93 -15.59
C LEU A 237 -0.32 7.83 -14.06
N TRP A 238 -0.71 8.90 -13.36
CA TRP A 238 -0.79 8.89 -11.90
C TRP A 238 -1.90 8.00 -11.33
N GLN A 239 -2.93 7.72 -12.13
CA GLN A 239 -4.01 6.81 -11.77
C GLN A 239 -3.69 5.33 -12.06
N LEU A 240 -2.57 5.03 -12.72
CA LEU A 240 -2.13 3.64 -12.87
C LEU A 240 -1.85 3.04 -11.49
N ALA A 241 -2.41 1.86 -11.28
CA ALA A 241 -2.19 1.06 -10.10
C ALA A 241 -2.00 -0.40 -10.50
N VAL A 242 -1.06 -1.07 -9.84
CA VAL A 242 -0.84 -2.50 -9.97
C VAL A 242 -2.07 -3.24 -9.49
N SER A 243 -2.60 -4.12 -10.34
CA SER A 243 -3.65 -5.07 -9.99
C SER A 243 -3.09 -6.46 -9.69
N GLU A 244 -1.98 -6.85 -10.31
CA GLU A 244 -1.36 -8.16 -10.14
C GLU A 244 0.15 -8.10 -10.41
N TYR A 245 0.96 -8.83 -9.63
CA TYR A 245 2.39 -9.00 -9.90
C TYR A 245 2.61 -10.29 -10.68
N LEU A 246 3.55 -10.25 -11.62
CA LEU A 246 3.82 -11.36 -12.52
C LEU A 246 5.21 -11.93 -12.26
N GLU A 247 5.32 -13.26 -12.22
CA GLU A 247 6.63 -13.92 -12.22
C GLU A 247 7.33 -13.75 -13.57
N ALA A 248 6.55 -13.82 -14.65
CA ALA A 248 6.98 -13.55 -16.01
C ALA A 248 5.83 -12.90 -16.80
N PRO A 249 6.12 -12.03 -17.78
CA PRO A 249 5.10 -11.45 -18.63
C PRO A 249 4.38 -12.54 -19.44
N PRO A 250 3.04 -12.48 -19.57
CA PRO A 250 2.30 -13.40 -20.41
C PRO A 250 2.59 -13.14 -21.90
N GLY A 251 3.25 -14.09 -22.56
CA GLY A 251 3.56 -14.02 -23.98
C GLY A 251 4.62 -12.97 -24.34
N GLU A 252 4.65 -12.60 -25.62
CA GLU A 252 5.59 -11.60 -26.12
C GLU A 252 5.17 -10.19 -25.73
N LEU A 253 6.13 -9.42 -25.23
CA LEU A 253 5.94 -8.01 -24.91
C LEU A 253 6.06 -7.19 -26.17
N GLY A 254 5.02 -6.44 -26.50
CA GLY A 254 5.09 -5.43 -27.55
C GLY A 254 6.05 -4.29 -27.21
N GLU A 255 6.20 -3.37 -28.14
CA GLU A 255 6.92 -2.12 -27.90
C GLU A 255 6.31 -1.32 -26.73
N PRO A 256 7.11 -0.48 -26.05
CA PRO A 256 6.58 0.44 -25.05
C PRO A 256 5.44 1.28 -25.61
N VAL A 257 4.27 1.18 -24.97
CA VAL A 257 3.18 2.14 -25.17
C VAL A 257 3.68 3.51 -24.75
N LEU A 258 4.35 3.55 -23.59
CA LEU A 258 4.89 4.77 -23.02
C LEU A 258 6.01 4.46 -22.03
N GLU A 259 7.00 5.34 -22.00
CA GLU A 259 7.99 5.44 -20.93
C GLU A 259 7.94 6.83 -20.31
N ALA A 260 7.83 6.92 -19.00
CA ALA A 260 7.86 8.18 -18.27
C ALA A 260 8.99 8.17 -17.23
N ARG A 261 9.67 9.29 -17.07
CA ARG A 261 10.65 9.52 -16.00
C ARG A 261 10.33 10.83 -15.30
N TRP A 262 10.39 10.84 -13.98
CA TRP A 262 10.13 12.01 -13.15
C TRP A 262 11.40 12.52 -12.51
N GLU A 263 11.52 13.85 -12.44
CA GLU A 263 12.65 14.57 -11.86
C GLU A 263 12.18 15.54 -10.79
N GLY A 264 12.96 15.66 -9.73
CA GLY A 264 12.74 16.61 -8.65
C GLY A 264 13.24 18.02 -8.99
N VAL A 265 13.23 18.90 -7.99
CA VAL A 265 13.56 20.33 -8.19
C VAL A 265 15.03 20.52 -8.53
N GLY A 266 15.91 19.68 -8.00
CA GLY A 266 17.34 19.70 -8.27
C GLY A 266 17.75 18.88 -9.50
N GLY A 267 16.78 18.32 -10.25
CA GLY A 267 17.04 17.42 -11.37
C GLY A 267 17.37 15.99 -10.94
N GLU A 268 17.24 15.66 -9.65
CA GLU A 268 17.38 14.29 -9.16
C GLU A 268 16.28 13.40 -9.74
N ALA A 269 16.64 12.17 -10.15
CA ALA A 269 15.67 11.19 -10.62
C ALA A 269 14.79 10.72 -9.45
N LEU A 270 13.46 10.84 -9.59
CA LEU A 270 12.51 10.42 -8.56
C LEU A 270 11.91 9.04 -8.84
N GLY A 271 11.68 8.72 -10.11
CA GLY A 271 11.11 7.44 -10.50
C GLY A 271 10.85 7.35 -11.99
N GLU A 272 10.36 6.18 -12.41
CA GLU A 272 10.12 5.87 -13.81
C GLU A 272 8.99 4.87 -13.97
N VAL A 273 8.33 4.89 -15.13
CA VAL A 273 7.27 3.96 -15.51
C VAL A 273 7.50 3.54 -16.95
N THR A 274 7.47 2.23 -17.19
CA THR A 274 7.34 1.66 -18.53
C THR A 274 6.01 0.94 -18.61
N LEU A 275 5.17 1.31 -19.57
CA LEU A 275 3.91 0.64 -19.88
C LEU A 275 4.04 -0.10 -21.22
N ARG A 276 3.67 -1.36 -21.26
CA ARG A 276 3.65 -2.22 -22.45
C ARG A 276 2.31 -2.91 -22.62
N ARG A 277 2.05 -3.35 -23.86
CA ARG A 277 0.96 -4.28 -24.16
C ARG A 277 1.52 -5.70 -24.26
N ALA A 278 0.70 -6.66 -23.86
CA ALA A 278 0.93 -8.08 -24.11
C ALA A 278 -0.34 -8.70 -24.72
N GLY A 279 -0.18 -9.46 -25.81
CA GLY A 279 -1.29 -9.97 -26.62
C GLY A 279 -1.95 -8.90 -27.50
N GLU A 280 -3.02 -9.31 -28.21
CA GLU A 280 -3.73 -8.48 -29.20
C GLU A 280 -5.25 -8.57 -29.04
N GLY A 281 -5.97 -7.54 -29.50
CA GLY A 281 -7.43 -7.53 -29.51
C GLY A 281 -8.04 -7.64 -28.09
N PRO A 282 -9.13 -8.41 -27.89
CA PRO A 282 -9.81 -8.53 -26.61
C PRO A 282 -8.98 -9.11 -25.47
N SER A 283 -7.87 -9.80 -25.77
CA SER A 283 -6.96 -10.36 -24.77
C SER A 283 -5.79 -9.45 -24.43
N THR A 284 -5.76 -8.21 -24.96
CA THR A 284 -4.71 -7.23 -24.68
C THR A 284 -4.63 -6.94 -23.19
N ARG A 285 -3.47 -7.22 -22.61
CA ARG A 285 -3.12 -6.87 -21.23
C ARG A 285 -2.18 -5.68 -21.20
N TYR A 286 -2.25 -4.92 -20.11
CA TYR A 286 -1.37 -3.78 -19.90
C TYR A 286 -0.41 -4.08 -18.76
N LEU A 287 0.87 -4.14 -19.11
CA LEU A 287 1.93 -4.50 -18.19
C LEU A 287 2.75 -3.27 -17.86
N VAL A 288 3.05 -3.09 -16.59
CA VAL A 288 3.76 -1.95 -16.05
C VAL A 288 4.99 -2.41 -15.28
N ARG A 289 6.04 -1.60 -15.37
CA ARG A 289 7.20 -1.67 -14.50
C ARG A 289 7.52 -0.26 -14.02
N SER A 290 7.89 -0.13 -12.75
CA SER A 290 8.35 1.15 -12.19
C SER A 290 9.51 0.94 -11.22
N GLU A 291 9.98 2.03 -10.60
CA GLU A 291 11.07 1.98 -9.62
C GLU A 291 10.73 1.15 -8.36
N VAL A 292 9.46 0.83 -8.13
CA VAL A 292 9.02 0.10 -6.91
C VAL A 292 8.53 -1.32 -7.17
N THR A 293 8.24 -1.69 -8.42
CA THR A 293 7.61 -2.99 -8.73
C THR A 293 8.61 -4.15 -8.66
N GLY A 294 9.91 -3.91 -8.88
CA GLY A 294 10.94 -4.96 -8.88
C GLY A 294 10.78 -6.01 -10.00
N GLY A 295 9.86 -5.78 -10.94
CA GLY A 295 9.45 -6.73 -11.98
C GLY A 295 8.26 -6.21 -12.79
N TRP A 296 7.74 -7.05 -13.68
CA TRP A 296 6.51 -6.74 -14.42
C TRP A 296 5.28 -6.99 -13.55
N ALA A 297 4.33 -6.08 -13.64
CA ALA A 297 3.03 -6.17 -13.01
C ALA A 297 1.94 -5.85 -14.04
N GLU A 298 0.72 -6.31 -13.82
CA GLU A 298 -0.43 -5.96 -14.62
C GLU A 298 -1.17 -4.77 -13.96
N VAL A 299 -1.73 -3.90 -14.79
CA VAL A 299 -2.69 -2.86 -14.38
C VAL A 299 -4.06 -3.20 -14.93
N LEU A 300 -5.12 -2.62 -14.35
CA LEU A 300 -6.46 -2.77 -14.89
C LEU A 300 -6.51 -2.40 -16.39
N PRO A 301 -7.16 -3.21 -17.25
CA PRO A 301 -7.21 -2.95 -18.69
C PRO A 301 -7.75 -1.55 -19.03
N SER A 302 -8.74 -1.07 -18.28
CA SER A 302 -9.33 0.26 -18.44
C SER A 302 -8.33 1.39 -18.14
N ALA A 303 -7.46 1.21 -17.15
CA ALA A 303 -6.45 2.20 -16.77
C ALA A 303 -5.33 2.27 -17.82
N GLY A 304 -4.81 1.11 -18.26
CA GLY A 304 -3.84 1.04 -19.35
C GLY A 304 -4.37 1.62 -20.66
N ALA A 305 -5.62 1.31 -21.02
CA ALA A 305 -6.29 1.88 -22.19
C ALA A 305 -6.54 3.39 -22.07
N ALA A 306 -6.74 3.91 -20.86
CA ALA A 306 -6.85 5.36 -20.64
C ALA A 306 -5.52 6.08 -20.94
N VAL A 307 -4.38 5.50 -20.57
CA VAL A 307 -3.05 6.04 -20.92
C VAL A 307 -2.84 6.02 -22.43
N ALA A 308 -3.13 4.89 -23.09
CA ALA A 308 -3.00 4.79 -24.55
C ALA A 308 -3.84 5.84 -25.28
N ARG A 309 -5.13 5.97 -24.96
CA ARG A 309 -6.01 6.98 -25.58
C ARG A 309 -5.56 8.42 -25.31
N ALA A 310 -5.05 8.69 -24.10
CA ALA A 310 -4.53 10.02 -23.77
C ALA A 310 -3.27 10.36 -24.58
N LEU A 311 -2.44 9.36 -24.86
CA LEU A 311 -1.25 9.49 -25.70
C LEU A 311 -1.61 9.69 -27.18
N ASP A 312 -2.58 8.94 -27.71
CA ASP A 312 -3.06 9.09 -29.10
C ASP A 312 -3.60 10.52 -29.33
N ALA A 313 -4.42 11.02 -28.39
CA ALA A 313 -4.89 12.40 -28.41
C ALA A 313 -3.74 13.43 -28.37
N LEU A 314 -2.69 13.18 -27.58
CA LEU A 314 -1.51 14.05 -27.52
C LEU A 314 -0.72 14.05 -28.85
N ARG A 315 -0.76 12.94 -29.58
CA ARG A 315 -0.11 12.81 -30.89
C ARG A 315 -0.87 13.51 -32.02
N GLY A 316 -2.10 13.94 -31.76
CA GLY A 316 -3.04 14.41 -32.79
C GLY A 316 -3.65 13.26 -33.59
N GLU A 317 -3.56 12.04 -33.08
CA GLU A 317 -4.15 10.82 -33.64
C GLU A 317 -5.48 10.58 -32.91
N ASP A 318 -6.46 11.47 -33.12
CA ASP A 318 -7.82 11.24 -32.63
C ASP A 318 -8.54 10.35 -33.65
N PRO A 319 -8.94 9.10 -33.31
CA PRO A 319 -9.73 8.27 -34.21
C PRO A 319 -11.14 8.85 -34.45
N ASP A 320 -11.62 9.74 -33.58
CA ASP A 320 -12.93 10.40 -33.65
C ASP A 320 -12.82 11.90 -33.97
N GLY A 321 -11.80 12.30 -34.74
CA GLY A 321 -11.57 13.68 -35.14
C GLY A 321 -12.68 14.29 -36.01
N GLU A 322 -13.79 14.69 -35.40
CA GLU A 322 -14.66 15.76 -35.89
C GLU A 322 -14.21 17.12 -35.32
N ARG A 323 -14.18 18.10 -36.23
CA ARG A 323 -13.72 19.47 -36.04
C ARG A 323 -14.62 20.28 -35.11
#